data_AF-A0A0R3FCG8-F1
#
_entry.id   AF-A0A0R3FCG8-F1
#
_cell.length_a   1.000
_cell.length_b   1.000
_cell.length_c   1.000
_cell.angle_alpha   90.00
_cell.angle_beta   90.00
_cell.angle_gamma   90.00
#
_symmetry.space_group_name_H-M   'P 1'
#
loop_
_entity.id
_entity.type
_entity.pdbx_description
1 polymer ?
#
loop_
_entity_poly.entity_id
_entity_poly.type
_entity_poly.pdbx_seq_one_letter_code
_entity_poly.pdbx_strand_id
1 'polypeptide(L)' 'MRAPDPDFYVALMAAVSGGICVLAEPRESTLQKWLYWAVAPAVAIACISLALESVLAGFGLGVFVVLFLALMYLRYKL' A
#
# COMPACT_ATOMS: atom_id res chain seq x y z
N MET A 1 5.51 13.81 -21.67
CA MET A 1 5.21 14.06 -20.25
C MET A 1 6.40 13.58 -19.45
N ARG A 2 6.94 14.39 -18.53
CA ARG A 2 8.07 13.98 -17.66
C ARG A 2 7.52 13.06 -16.57
N ALA A 3 8.24 11.99 -16.24
CA ALA A 3 7.86 11.14 -15.12
C ALA A 3 7.89 11.96 -13.81
N PRO A 4 6.88 11.82 -12.92
CA PRO A 4 6.89 12.40 -11.59
C PRO A 4 8.16 12.08 -10.80
N ASP A 5 8.56 12.97 -9.89
CA ASP A 5 9.71 12.74 -9.01
C ASP A 5 9.48 11.54 -8.07
N PRO A 6 10.53 10.81 -7.68
CA PRO A 6 10.44 9.67 -6.76
C PRO A 6 9.69 9.99 -5.45
N ASP A 7 9.89 11.20 -4.92
CA ASP A 7 9.24 11.68 -3.69
C ASP A 7 7.71 11.74 -3.83
N PHE A 8 7.21 12.04 -5.04
CA PHE A 8 5.78 12.04 -5.32
C PHE A 8 5.19 10.63 -5.18
N TYR A 9 5.89 9.62 -5.69
CA TYR A 9 5.44 8.22 -5.58
C TYR A 9 5.45 7.73 -4.13
N VAL A 10 6.43 8.14 -3.33
CA VAL A 10 6.48 7.82 -1.90
C VAL A 10 5.35 8.50 -1.15
N ALA A 11 5.09 9.78 -1.42
CA ALA A 11 3.98 10.51 -0.82
C ALA A 11 2.61 9.90 -1.21
N LEU A 12 2.43 9.54 -2.48
CA LEU A 12 1.22 8.89 -2.97
C LEU A 12 1.01 7.53 -2.30
N MET A 13 2.06 6.71 -2.21
CA MET A 13 2.03 5.44 -1.49
C MET A 13 1.58 5.65 -0.04
N ALA A 14 2.19 6.59 0.67
CA ALA A 14 1.88 6.85 2.08
C ALA A 14 0.43 7.33 2.26
N ALA A 15 -0.04 8.25 1.40
CA ALA A 15 -1.40 8.76 1.45
C ALA A 15 -2.45 7.67 1.18
N VAL A 16 -2.23 6.83 0.16
CA VAL A 16 -3.19 5.77 -0.21
C VAL A 16 -3.15 4.63 0.80
N SER A 17 -1.97 4.11 1.14
CA SER A 17 -1.84 2.99 2.09
C SER A 17 -2.24 3.40 3.50
N GLY A 18 -1.83 4.59 3.96
CA GLY A 18 -2.21 5.14 5.26
C GLY A 18 -3.69 5.50 5.32
N GLY A 19 -4.24 6.10 4.26
CA GLY A 19 -5.67 6.41 4.15
C GLY A 19 -6.52 5.14 4.19
N ILE A 20 -6.16 4.12 3.41
CA ILE A 20 -6.84 2.81 3.45
C ILE A 20 -6.70 2.17 4.83
N CYS A 21 -5.52 2.25 5.46
CA CYS A 21 -5.37 1.75 6.82
C CYS A 21 -6.38 2.43 7.74
N VAL A 22 -6.38 3.75 7.83
CA VAL A 22 -7.20 4.52 8.80
C VAL A 22 -8.69 4.43 8.50
N LEU A 23 -9.09 4.51 7.22
CA LEU A 23 -10.49 4.69 6.81
C LEU A 23 -11.19 3.39 6.42
N ALA A 24 -10.47 2.35 6.01
CA ALA A 24 -11.10 1.08 5.67
C ALA A 24 -11.26 0.24 6.92
N GLU A 25 -12.49 -0.21 7.20
CA GLU A 25 -12.77 -1.20 8.24
C GLU A 25 -12.95 -2.57 7.58
N PRO A 26 -11.88 -3.36 7.40
CA PRO A 26 -11.95 -4.60 6.60
C PRO A 26 -12.89 -5.69 7.16
N ARG A 27 -13.54 -5.45 8.31
CA ARG A 27 -14.61 -6.29 8.89
C ARG A 27 -16.00 -5.99 8.34
N GLU A 28 -16.31 -4.76 7.94
CA GLU A 28 -17.69 -4.38 7.62
C GLU A 28 -18.11 -4.76 6.20
N SER A 29 -17.15 -4.87 5.26
CA SER A 29 -17.47 -5.05 3.85
C SER A 29 -16.40 -5.79 3.06
N THR A 30 -16.84 -6.66 2.15
CA THR A 30 -15.98 -7.33 1.15
C THR A 30 -15.17 -6.31 0.33
N LEU A 31 -15.75 -5.14 0.06
CA LEU A 31 -15.09 -4.07 -0.69
C LEU A 31 -13.96 -3.41 0.12
N GLN A 32 -14.18 -3.14 1.40
CA GLN A 32 -13.15 -2.59 2.28
C GLN A 32 -12.03 -3.61 2.53
N LYS A 33 -12.37 -4.91 2.60
CA LYS A 33 -11.38 -5.98 2.66
C LYS A 33 -10.52 -6.06 1.40
N TRP A 34 -11.11 -5.87 0.22
CA TRP A 34 -10.38 -5.79 -1.05
C TRP A 34 -9.48 -4.55 -1.13
N LEU A 35 -9.98 -3.39 -0.70
CA LEU A 35 -9.17 -2.17 -0.60
C LEU A 35 -7.95 -2.39 0.30
N TYR A 36 -8.16 -3.02 1.45
CA TYR A 36 -7.10 -3.27 2.43
C TYR A 36 -6.05 -4.28 1.96
N TRP A 37 -6.48 -5.42 1.40
CA TRP A 37 -5.58 -6.54 1.11
C TRP A 37 -5.05 -6.61 -0.32
N ALA A 38 -5.70 -5.93 -1.27
CA ALA A 38 -5.27 -5.94 -2.67
C ALA A 38 -4.87 -4.53 -3.15
N VAL A 39 -5.72 -3.52 -2.94
CA VAL A 39 -5.47 -2.18 -3.49
C VAL A 39 -4.29 -1.50 -2.81
N ALA A 40 -4.27 -1.45 -1.47
CA ALA A 40 -3.15 -0.85 -0.73
C ALA A 40 -1.78 -1.46 -1.10
N PRO A 41 -1.60 -2.80 -1.09
CA PRO A 41 -0.32 -3.38 -1.47
C PRO A 41 0.01 -3.26 -2.96
N ALA A 42 -0.98 -3.34 -3.86
CA ALA A 42 -0.74 -3.12 -5.29
C ALA A 42 -0.24 -1.69 -5.58
N VAL A 43 -0.87 -0.69 -4.96
CA VAL A 43 -0.45 0.71 -5.09
C VAL A 43 0.94 0.92 -4.51
N ALA A 44 1.25 0.31 -3.36
CA ALA A 44 2.58 0.39 -2.76
C ALA A 44 3.66 -0.23 -3.66
N ILE A 45 3.44 -1.45 -4.17
CA ILE A 45 4.38 -2.12 -5.09
C ILE A 45 4.60 -1.27 -6.34
N ALA A 46 3.53 -0.73 -6.94
CA ALA A 46 3.63 0.11 -8.13
C ALA A 46 4.44 1.39 -7.85
N CYS A 47 4.13 2.10 -6.75
CA CYS A 47 4.83 3.33 -6.39
C CYS A 47 6.31 3.10 -6.08
N ILE A 48 6.65 2.02 -5.35
CA ILE A 48 8.05 1.69 -5.04
C ILE A 48 8.80 1.28 -6.31
N SER A 49 8.17 0.49 -7.18
CA SER A 49 8.78 0.08 -8.46
C SER A 49 9.12 1.30 -9.32
N LEU A 50 8.23 2.30 -9.35
CA LEU A 50 8.43 3.54 -10.10
C LEU A 50 9.46 4.45 -9.44
N ALA A 51 9.44 4.58 -8.11
CA ALA A 51 10.39 5.40 -7.36
C ALA A 51 11.84 4.90 -7.46
N LEU A 52 12.03 3.57 -7.52
CA LEU A 52 13.35 2.92 -7.58
C LEU A 52 13.73 2.45 -8.98
N GLU A 53 12.88 2.71 -9.99
CA GLU A 53 13.01 2.20 -11.36
C GLU A 53 13.30 0.68 -11.42
N SER A 54 12.80 -0.07 -10.44
CA SER A 54 13.14 -1.48 -10.24
C SER A 54 11.93 -2.27 -9.76
N VAL A 55 11.43 -3.13 -10.64
CA VAL A 55 10.32 -4.04 -10.35
C VAL A 55 10.69 -5.01 -9.22
N LEU A 56 11.94 -5.49 -9.20
CA LEU A 56 12.41 -6.42 -8.17
C LEU A 56 12.44 -5.76 -6.78
N ALA A 57 12.92 -4.52 -6.71
CA ALA A 57 12.89 -3.75 -5.46
C ALA A 57 11.44 -3.46 -5.01
N GLY A 58 10.55 -3.19 -5.97
CA GLY A 58 9.12 -3.01 -5.72
C GLY A 58 8.45 -4.22 -5.10
N PHE A 59 8.71 -5.43 -5.61
CA PHE A 59 8.21 -6.65 -5.00
C PHE A 59 8.84 -6.92 -3.63
N GLY A 60 10.16 -6.75 -3.50
CA GLY A 60 10.86 -6.97 -2.23
C GLY A 60 10.34 -6.07 -1.11
N LEU A 61 10.30 -4.77 -1.33
CA LEU A 61 9.77 -3.79 -0.37
C LEU A 61 8.25 -3.85 -0.25
N GLY A 62 7.54 -4.23 -1.30
CA GLY A 62 6.09 -4.45 -1.28
C GLY A 62 5.67 -5.54 -0.30
N VAL A 63 6.47 -6.61 -0.15
CA VAL A 63 6.22 -7.64 0.88
C VAL A 63 6.27 -7.05 2.29
N PHE A 64 7.20 -6.13 2.56
CA PHE A 64 7.24 -5.44 3.86
C PHE A 64 5.97 -4.61 4.13
N VAL A 65 5.43 -3.97 3.09
CA VAL A 65 4.16 -3.22 3.21
C VAL A 65 3.00 -4.15 3.51
N VAL A 66 2.93 -5.32 2.87
CA VAL A 66 1.90 -6.34 3.16
C VAL A 66 2.02 -6.83 4.61
N LEU A 67 3.23 -7.08 5.09
CA LEU A 67 3.46 -7.48 6.49
C LEU A 67 3.02 -6.38 7.46
N PHE A 68 3.32 -5.12 7.15
CA PHE A 68 2.86 -3.97 7.95
C PHE A 68 1.33 -3.87 7.99
N LEU A 69 0.66 -4.05 6.84
CA LEU A 69 -0.80 -4.13 6.77
C LEU A 69 -1.34 -5.29 7.60
N ALA A 70 -0.69 -6.45 7.57
CA ALA A 70 -1.11 -7.60 8.38
C ALA A 70 -1.00 -7.32 9.89
N LEU A 71 0.04 -6.62 10.33
CA LEU A 71 0.19 -6.19 11.72
C LEU A 71 -0.90 -5.17 12.09
N MET A 72 -1.15 -4.19 11.24
CA MET A 72 -2.20 -3.20 11.47
C MET A 72 -3.60 -3.84 11.47
N TYR A 73 -3.82 -4.89 10.69
CA TYR A 73 -5.09 -5.62 10.67
C TYR A 73 -5.42 -6.25 12.03
N LEU A 74 -4.43 -6.61 12.85
CA LEU A 74 -4.66 -7.16 14.20
C LEU A 74 -5.45 -6.21 15.09
N ARG A 75 -5.34 -4.89 14.87
CA ARG A 75 -6.10 -3.87 15.63
C ARG A 75 -7.60 -3.99 15.47
N TYR A 76 -8.05 -4.53 14.33
CA TYR A 76 -9.46 -4.77 14.09
C TYR A 76 -9.89 -6.13 14.63
N LYS A 77 -8.96 -6.99 15.02
CA LYS A 77 -9.25 -8.35 15.47
C LYS A 77 -9.40 -8.46 17.00
N LEU A 78 -8.63 -7.66 17.74
CA LEU A 78 -8.78 -7.38 19.17
C LEU A 78 -10.09 -6.63 19.46
#